data_AF-A0A7S1F8J9-F1
#
_entry.id   AF-A0A7S1F8J9-F1
#
_cell.length_a   1.000
_cell.length_b   1.000
_cell.length_c   1.000
_cell.angle_alpha   90.00
_cell.angle_beta   90.00
_cell.angle_gamma   90.00
#
_symmetry.space_group_name_H-M   'P 1'
#
loop_
_entity.id
_entity.type
_entity.pdbx_description
1 polymer ?
#
loop_
_entity_poly.entity_id
_entity_poly.type
_entity_poly.pdbx_seq_one_letter_code
_entity_poly.pdbx_strand_id
1 'polypeptide(L)'
;GEFQACVSIVRRHDAGKAWKRITFCVFDACSPATRGDAFEVRLQRLQELLDGCPHARVHPCERTTGSEDIQARLSRVLELGGEGLMLREPGSKYETRRSKTLQKVKTFTD
;
A
#
# COMPACT_ATOMS: atom_id res chain seq x y z
N GLY A 1 -3.12 17.43 -0.92
CA GLY A 1 -3.01 16.16 -0.16
C GLY A 1 -3.03 16.42 1.34
N GLU A 2 -3.32 15.41 2.16
CA GLU A 2 -3.47 15.52 3.64
C GLU A 2 -2.27 14.99 4.45
N PHE A 3 -1.09 14.85 3.83
CA PHE A 3 0.08 14.24 4.47
C PHE A 3 0.45 14.91 5.82
N GLN A 4 0.56 16.24 5.84
CA GLN A 4 0.93 16.99 7.05
C GLN A 4 -0.12 16.83 8.17
N ALA A 5 -1.41 16.79 7.82
CA ALA A 5 -2.49 16.56 8.78
C ALA A 5 -2.43 15.14 9.37
N CYS A 6 -2.19 14.13 8.53
CA CYS A 6 -2.00 12.74 8.96
C CYS A 6 -0.81 12.61 9.92
N VAL A 7 0.35 13.16 9.56
CA VAL A 7 1.56 13.18 10.40
C VAL A 7 1.29 13.87 11.74
N SER A 8 0.58 15.00 11.72
CA SER A 8 0.20 15.74 12.93
C SER A 8 -0.70 14.93 13.86
N ILE A 9 -1.58 14.06 13.34
CA ILE A 9 -2.44 13.20 14.17
C ILE A 9 -1.63 12.04 14.76
N VAL A 10 -0.85 11.34 13.95
CA VAL A 10 -0.12 10.12 14.37
C VAL A 10 0.99 10.41 15.38
N ARG A 11 1.59 11.62 15.36
CA ARG A 11 2.65 12.02 16.29
C ARG A 11 2.14 12.47 17.67
N ARG A 12 0.84 12.61 17.86
CA ARG A 12 0.28 13.00 19.16
C ARG A 12 0.43 11.86 20.15
N HIS A 13 0.80 12.20 21.38
CA HIS A 13 0.86 11.25 22.49
C HIS A 13 -0.53 10.92 23.05
N ASP A 14 -1.53 11.76 22.83
CA ASP A 14 -2.91 11.50 23.23
C ASP A 14 -3.70 10.78 22.11
N ALA A 15 -4.39 9.70 22.48
CA ALA A 15 -5.33 8.99 21.60
C ALA A 15 -6.65 9.79 21.47
N GLY A 16 -6.57 10.96 20.85
CA GLY A 16 -7.70 11.88 20.71
C GLY A 16 -8.71 11.46 19.63
N LYS A 17 -9.87 12.12 19.61
CA LYS A 17 -10.96 11.89 18.62
C LYS A 17 -10.50 11.98 17.16
N ALA A 18 -9.40 12.67 16.88
CA ALA A 18 -8.82 12.81 15.54
C ALA A 18 -8.38 11.47 14.92
N TRP A 19 -8.04 10.46 15.74
CA TRP A 19 -7.70 9.11 15.26
C TRP A 19 -8.84 8.44 14.49
N LYS A 20 -10.11 8.82 14.74
CA LYS A 20 -11.26 8.32 13.98
C LYS A 20 -11.22 8.69 12.49
N ARG A 21 -10.41 9.68 12.11
CA ARG A 21 -10.19 10.08 10.71
C ARG A 21 -9.07 9.30 10.03
N ILE A 22 -8.32 8.49 10.76
CA ILE A 22 -7.19 7.72 10.23
C ILE A 22 -7.68 6.33 9.85
N THR A 23 -7.31 5.88 8.66
CA THR A 23 -7.47 4.50 8.21
C THR A 23 -6.10 3.90 7.97
N PHE A 24 -5.82 2.75 8.59
CA PHE A 24 -4.61 2.00 8.36
C PHE A 24 -4.75 1.18 7.06
N CYS A 25 -4.19 1.68 5.98
CA CYS A 25 -4.16 1.02 4.67
C CYS A 25 -3.00 0.02 4.62
N VAL A 26 -3.28 -1.26 4.81
CA VAL A 26 -2.29 -2.35 4.86
C VAL A 26 -2.01 -2.87 3.46
N PHE A 27 -0.74 -3.00 3.07
CA PHE A 27 -0.35 -3.40 1.71
C PHE A 27 0.49 -4.68 1.63
N ASP A 28 0.94 -5.25 2.75
CA ASP A 28 1.65 -6.55 2.77
C ASP A 28 1.66 -7.14 4.20
N ALA A 29 1.94 -8.44 4.33
CA ALA A 29 2.02 -9.16 5.60
C ALA A 29 3.39 -9.84 5.77
N CYS A 30 4.17 -9.41 6.75
CA CYS A 30 5.56 -9.85 6.93
C CYS A 30 5.81 -10.73 8.17
N SER A 31 4.76 -11.35 8.73
CA SER A 31 4.93 -12.20 9.91
C SER A 31 5.79 -13.43 9.59
N PRO A 32 6.41 -14.09 10.59
CA PRO A 32 7.14 -15.33 10.37
C PRO A 32 6.30 -16.40 9.65
N ALA A 33 4.99 -16.42 9.88
CA ALA A 33 4.05 -17.36 9.27
C ALA A 33 3.65 -17.00 7.82
N THR A 34 3.77 -15.72 7.42
CA THR A 34 3.34 -15.28 6.07
C THR A 34 4.51 -14.96 5.14
N ARG A 35 5.70 -14.62 5.67
CA ARG A 35 6.82 -14.11 4.86
C ARG A 35 7.31 -15.06 3.77
N GLY A 36 7.10 -16.37 3.95
CA GLY A 36 7.47 -17.42 2.98
C GLY A 36 6.45 -17.61 1.85
N ASP A 37 5.23 -17.10 2.02
CA ASP A 37 4.14 -17.26 1.05
C ASP A 37 4.29 -16.30 -0.13
N ALA A 38 3.65 -16.64 -1.25
CA ALA A 38 3.49 -15.75 -2.41
C ALA A 38 2.69 -14.49 -2.04
N PHE A 39 2.99 -13.37 -2.70
CA PHE A 39 2.35 -12.08 -2.42
C PHE A 39 0.82 -12.13 -2.44
N GLU A 40 0.23 -12.80 -3.43
CA GLU A 40 -1.22 -12.94 -3.55
C GLU A 40 -1.84 -13.69 -2.37
N VAL A 41 -1.16 -14.72 -1.86
CA VAL A 41 -1.59 -15.46 -0.66
C VAL A 41 -1.55 -14.56 0.57
N ARG A 42 -0.51 -13.71 0.69
CA ARG A 42 -0.40 -12.74 1.79
C ARG A 42 -1.49 -11.68 1.73
N LEU A 43 -1.82 -11.17 0.54
CA LEU A 43 -2.92 -10.23 0.33
C LEU A 43 -4.27 -10.84 0.69
N GLN A 44 -4.54 -12.08 0.25
CA GLN A 44 -5.78 -12.77 0.58
C GLN A 44 -5.95 -12.91 2.09
N ARG A 45 -4.91 -13.35 2.80
CA ARG A 45 -4.95 -13.46 4.27
C ARG A 45 -5.21 -12.12 4.95
N LEU A 46 -4.65 -11.03 4.43
CA LEU A 46 -4.93 -9.69 4.95
C LEU A 46 -6.38 -9.29 4.70
N GLN A 47 -6.95 -9.65 3.55
CA GLN A 47 -8.32 -9.33 3.22
C GLN A 47 -9.29 -10.06 4.15
N GLU A 48 -9.01 -11.31 4.46
CA GLU A 48 -9.74 -12.11 5.45
C GLU A 48 -9.56 -11.55 6.88
N LEU A 49 -8.34 -11.19 7.27
CA LEU A 49 -8.03 -10.67 8.60
C LEU A 49 -8.68 -9.31 8.89
N LEU A 50 -8.75 -8.44 7.87
CA LEU A 50 -9.25 -7.08 8.01
C LEU A 50 -10.72 -6.93 7.60
N ASP A 51 -11.40 -8.03 7.27
CA ASP A 51 -12.82 -8.00 6.96
C ASP A 51 -13.62 -7.46 8.17
N GLY A 52 -14.53 -6.53 7.90
CA GLY A 52 -15.29 -5.83 8.94
C GLY A 52 -14.49 -4.90 9.86
N CYS A 53 -13.18 -4.67 9.64
CA CYS A 53 -12.39 -3.77 10.47
C CYS A 53 -12.74 -2.29 10.17
N PRO A 54 -13.16 -1.49 11.18
CA PRO A 54 -13.62 -0.11 10.94
C PRO A 54 -12.50 0.89 10.65
N HIS A 55 -11.25 0.57 11.06
CA HIS A 55 -10.13 1.51 11.02
C HIS A 55 -8.92 0.99 10.23
N ALA A 56 -9.02 -0.20 9.63
CA ALA A 56 -7.98 -0.77 8.78
C ALA A 56 -8.59 -1.46 7.58
N ARG A 57 -7.88 -1.45 6.46
CA ARG A 57 -8.28 -2.16 5.24
C ARG A 57 -7.05 -2.53 4.42
N VAL A 58 -7.20 -3.54 3.58
CA VAL A 58 -6.17 -3.86 2.58
C VAL A 58 -6.17 -2.77 1.50
N HIS A 59 -4.98 -2.31 1.12
CA HIS A 59 -4.80 -1.46 -0.04
C HIS A 59 -5.04 -2.29 -1.31
N PRO A 60 -5.97 -1.90 -2.19
CA PRO A 60 -6.25 -2.67 -3.41
C PRO A 60 -5.00 -2.85 -4.26
N CYS A 61 -4.82 -4.05 -4.78
CA CYS A 61 -3.75 -4.37 -5.71
C CYS A 61 -4.35 -5.02 -6.96
N GLU A 62 -4.08 -4.46 -8.12
CA GLU A 62 -4.61 -4.93 -9.40
C GLU A 62 -3.48 -5.48 -10.26
N ARG A 63 -3.79 -6.49 -11.07
CA ARG A 63 -2.84 -6.96 -12.09
C ARG A 63 -2.78 -5.97 -13.23
N THR A 64 -1.56 -5.67 -13.66
CA THR A 64 -1.30 -4.87 -14.84
C THR A 64 -1.00 -5.75 -16.05
N THR A 65 -1.38 -5.29 -17.24
CA THR A 65 -1.13 -5.98 -18.51
C THR A 65 0.20 -5.61 -19.15
N GLY A 66 0.94 -4.65 -18.59
CA GLY A 66 2.26 -4.25 -19.07
C GLY A 66 2.53 -2.76 -18.92
N SER A 67 3.59 -2.29 -19.58
CA SER A 67 4.11 -0.92 -19.41
C SER A 67 3.09 0.17 -19.78
N GLU A 68 2.30 0.00 -20.84
CA GLU A 68 1.30 0.99 -21.25
C GLU A 68 0.21 1.18 -20.19
N ASP A 69 -0.29 0.08 -19.62
CA ASP A 69 -1.27 0.10 -18.53
C ASP A 69 -0.69 0.73 -17.26
N ILE A 70 0.58 0.45 -16.92
CA ILE A 70 1.28 1.13 -15.82
C ILE A 70 1.32 2.65 -16.04
N GLN A 71 1.65 3.11 -17.25
CA GLN A 71 1.69 4.55 -17.55
C GLN A 71 0.31 5.20 -17.49
N ALA A 72 -0.72 4.55 -18.05
CA ALA A 72 -2.09 5.04 -17.99
C ALA A 72 -2.59 5.17 -16.55
N ARG A 73 -2.34 4.15 -15.71
CA ARG A 73 -2.67 4.17 -14.28
C ARG A 73 -1.89 5.24 -13.53
N LEU A 74 -0.61 5.43 -13.85
CA LEU A 74 0.21 6.47 -13.23
C LEU A 74 -0.37 7.86 -13.52
N SER A 75 -0.62 8.18 -14.79
CA SER A 75 -1.24 9.44 -15.20
C SER A 75 -2.56 9.67 -14.46
N ARG A 76 -3.43 8.65 -14.42
CA ARG A 76 -4.71 8.73 -13.71
C ARG A 76 -4.56 9.01 -12.21
N VAL A 77 -3.61 8.35 -11.54
CA VAL A 77 -3.35 8.57 -10.11
C VAL A 77 -2.82 9.99 -9.86
N LEU A 78 -1.93 10.49 -10.72
CA LEU A 78 -1.38 11.83 -10.61
C LEU A 78 -2.43 12.92 -10.84
N GLU A 79 -3.32 12.74 -11.82
CA GLU A 79 -4.46 13.65 -12.06
C GLU A 79 -5.39 13.76 -10.83
N LEU A 80 -5.52 12.68 -10.06
CA LEU A 80 -6.28 12.67 -8.80
C LEU A 80 -5.50 13.25 -7.61
N GLY A 81 -4.29 13.77 -7.83
CA GLY A 81 -3.41 14.27 -6.78
C GLY A 81 -2.76 13.17 -5.93
N GLY A 82 -2.76 11.93 -6.43
CA GLY A 82 -2.03 10.81 -5.85
C GLY A 82 -0.52 10.91 -6.10
N GLU A 83 0.26 10.12 -5.37
CA GLU A 83 1.72 10.23 -5.40
C GLU A 83 2.42 9.42 -6.51
N GLY A 84 1.77 8.37 -7.01
CA GLY A 84 2.35 7.40 -7.95
C GLY A 84 1.92 5.97 -7.65
N LEU A 85 2.62 5.00 -8.24
CA LEU A 85 2.31 3.57 -8.13
C LEU A 85 3.40 2.78 -7.40
N MET A 86 2.99 1.68 -6.79
CA MET A 86 3.88 0.64 -6.30
C MET A 86 3.60 -0.64 -7.08
N LEU A 87 4.65 -1.27 -7.61
CA LEU A 87 4.57 -2.54 -8.32
C LEU A 87 5.11 -3.66 -7.44
N ARG A 88 4.41 -4.78 -7.43
CA ARG A 88 4.82 -6.01 -6.75
C ARG A 88 4.89 -7.14 -7.75
N GLU A 89 5.99 -7.89 -7.75
CA GLU A 89 6.14 -9.05 -8.62
C GLU A 89 5.20 -10.18 -8.18
N PRO A 90 4.39 -10.76 -9.09
CA PRO A 90 3.55 -11.92 -8.80
C PRO A 90 4.34 -13.08 -8.20
N GLY A 91 3.81 -13.76 -7.19
CA GLY A 91 4.49 -14.88 -6.55
C GLY A 91 5.70 -14.52 -5.68
N SER A 92 6.10 -13.24 -5.61
CA SER A 92 7.27 -12.83 -4.81
C SER A 92 7.07 -13.09 -3.32
N LYS A 93 8.13 -13.56 -2.66
CA LYS A 93 8.19 -13.70 -1.20
C LYS A 93 8.48 -12.36 -0.53
N TYR A 94 8.20 -12.26 0.76
CA TYR A 94 8.56 -11.05 1.50
C TYR A 94 10.07 -11.00 1.75
N GLU A 95 10.69 -9.86 1.45
CA GLU A 95 12.11 -9.62 1.68
C GLU A 95 12.30 -8.45 2.65
N THR A 96 13.03 -8.66 3.74
CA THR A 96 13.36 -7.62 4.73
C THR A 96 14.58 -6.80 4.30
N ARG A 97 14.60 -6.34 3.05
CA ARG A 97 15.69 -5.57 2.43
C ARG A 97 15.18 -4.80 1.21
N ARG A 98 16.04 -4.01 0.59
CA ARG A 98 15.77 -3.51 -0.78
C ARG A 98 15.55 -4.71 -1.69
N SER A 99 14.38 -4.76 -2.32
CA SER A 99 13.98 -5.85 -3.18
C SER A 99 13.73 -5.34 -4.60
N LYS A 100 14.10 -6.15 -5.59
CA LYS A 100 13.77 -5.90 -7.00
C LYS A 100 12.31 -6.23 -7.33
N THR A 101 11.67 -6.98 -6.43
CA THR A 101 10.27 -7.43 -6.54
C THR A 101 9.26 -6.39 -6.03
N LEU A 102 9.74 -5.28 -5.46
CA LEU A 102 8.93 -4.13 -5.03
C LEU A 102 9.51 -2.86 -5.65
N GLN A 103 8.79 -2.28 -6.60
CA GLN A 103 9.25 -1.11 -7.34
C GLN A 103 8.30 0.07 -7.13
N LYS A 104 8.87 1.27 -7.14
CA LYS A 104 8.13 2.52 -7.03
C LYS A 104 8.15 3.20 -8.39
N VAL A 105 6.97 3.53 -8.93
CA VAL A 105 6.84 4.25 -10.18
C VAL A 105 6.31 5.65 -9.86
N LYS A 106 7.13 6.66 -10.17
CA LYS A 106 6.78 8.07 -10.04
C LYS A 106 7.29 8.81 -11.27
N THR A 107 6.63 9.90 -11.63
CA THR A 107 7.18 10.87 -12.57
C THR A 107 8.42 11.51 -11.95
N PHE A 108 9.50 11.54 -12.71
CA PHE A 108 10.67 12.30 -12.35
C PHE A 108 10.46 13.76 -12.78
N THR A 109 10.73 14.68 -11.87
CA THR A 109 10.74 16.13 -12.13
C THR A 109 12.12 16.59 -11.65
N ASP A 110 12.90 17.19 -12.55
CA ASP A 110 14.22 17.76 -12.25
C ASP A 110 14.13 18.88 -11.20
#